data_AF-A0A958Z812-F1
#
_entry.id   AF-A0A958Z812-F1
#
_cell.length_a   1.000
_cell.length_b   1.000
_cell.length_c   1.000
_cell.angle_alpha   90.00
_cell.angle_beta   90.00
_cell.angle_gamma   90.00
#
_symmetry.space_group_name_H-M   'P 1'
#
loop_
_entity.id
_entity.type
_entity.pdbx_description
1 polymer ?
#
loop_
_entity_poly.entity_id
_entity_poly.type
_entity_poly.pdbx_seq_one_letter_code
_entity_poly.pdbx_strand_id
1 'polypeptide(L)'
;VFKANGIRTSIFVDPVLNMVEGAKATGTDRIELYTEAFAHQYGLGNLKGIDPYVKTAELAAHLGLGINAGHDLSLDNIRFFKENIPGLLEVSIGHALISESLYLGIENVVQMYLGKLK
;
A
#
# COMPACT_ATOMS: atom_id res chain seq x y z
N VAL A 1 4.89 23.60 3.50
CA VAL A 1 5.78 23.57 4.69
C VAL A 1 6.79 22.40 4.63
N PHE A 2 6.35 21.14 4.58
CA PHE A 2 7.27 19.98 4.56
C PHE A 2 8.26 19.97 3.39
N LYS A 3 7.78 20.21 2.16
CA LYS A 3 8.63 20.25 0.96
C LYS A 3 9.73 21.31 0.98
N ALA A 4 9.45 22.48 1.58
CA ALA A 4 10.45 23.54 1.74
C ALA A 4 11.61 23.12 2.65
N ASN A 5 11.43 22.06 3.44
CA ASN A 5 12.44 21.46 4.31
C ASN A 5 13.03 20.16 3.72
N GLY A 6 12.79 19.85 2.44
CA GLY A 6 13.30 18.63 1.79
C GLY A 6 12.61 17.33 2.26
N ILE A 7 11.47 17.42 2.95
CA ILE A 7 10.73 16.25 3.44
C ILE A 7 9.79 15.75 2.34
N ARG A 8 9.99 14.49 1.92
CA ARG A 8 9.07 13.77 1.03
C ARG A 8 7.72 13.59 1.72
N THR A 9 6.65 13.88 1.00
CA THR A 9 5.28 13.80 1.50
C THR A 9 4.52 12.64 0.88
N SER A 10 3.71 11.96 1.69
CA SER A 10 2.75 10.95 1.26
C SER A 10 1.41 11.24 1.93
N ILE A 11 0.30 11.16 1.19
CA ILE A 11 -1.04 11.34 1.73
C ILE A 11 -1.75 9.99 1.74
N PHE A 12 -2.28 9.62 2.90
CA PHE A 12 -3.08 8.42 3.08
C PHE A 12 -4.48 8.63 2.51
N VAL A 13 -4.91 7.76 1.59
CA VAL A 13 -6.17 7.91 0.84
C VAL A 13 -6.88 6.57 0.64
N ASP A 14 -8.21 6.64 0.54
CA ASP A 14 -9.02 5.54 0.03
C ASP A 14 -8.69 5.27 -1.46
N PRO A 15 -8.93 4.05 -1.98
CA PRO A 15 -8.76 3.71 -3.39
C PRO A 15 -9.88 4.31 -4.26
N VAL A 16 -9.96 5.64 -4.27
CA VAL A 16 -10.99 6.44 -4.91
C VAL A 16 -10.32 7.48 -5.82
N LEU A 17 -10.64 7.48 -7.12
CA LEU A 17 -9.92 8.25 -8.13
C LEU A 17 -9.84 9.76 -7.82
N ASN A 18 -10.95 10.34 -7.37
CA ASN A 18 -11.06 11.74 -6.98
C ASN A 18 -10.19 12.09 -5.77
N MET A 19 -9.84 11.14 -4.89
CA MET A 19 -8.85 11.38 -3.82
C MET A 19 -7.42 11.45 -4.37
N VAL A 20 -7.11 10.68 -5.42
CA VAL A 20 -5.80 10.72 -6.10
C VAL A 20 -5.59 12.08 -6.77
N GLU A 21 -6.62 12.57 -7.46
CA GLU A 21 -6.61 13.90 -8.09
C GLU A 21 -6.45 15.00 -7.03
N GLY A 22 -7.19 14.89 -5.92
CA GLY A 22 -7.05 15.78 -4.77
C GLY A 22 -5.63 15.77 -4.19
N ALA A 23 -5.05 14.58 -3.99
CA ALA A 23 -3.68 14.43 -3.50
C ALA A 23 -2.66 15.05 -4.48
N LYS A 24 -2.84 14.88 -5.79
CA LYS A 24 -2.00 15.54 -6.79
C LYS A 24 -2.06 17.06 -6.66
N ALA A 25 -3.26 17.62 -6.46
CA ALA A 25 -3.48 19.06 -6.35
C ALA A 25 -2.79 19.67 -5.12
N THR A 26 -2.58 18.89 -4.04
CA THR A 26 -1.78 19.37 -2.89
C THR A 26 -0.28 19.47 -3.19
N GLY A 27 0.14 18.90 -4.32
CA GLY A 27 1.54 18.76 -4.69
C GLY A 27 2.27 17.74 -3.83
N THR A 28 1.62 16.69 -3.31
CA THR A 28 2.30 15.57 -2.62
C THR A 28 3.24 14.82 -3.57
N ASP A 29 4.18 14.05 -3.03
CA ASP A 29 5.09 13.20 -3.82
C ASP A 29 4.50 11.80 -4.04
N ARG A 30 3.78 11.29 -3.04
CA ARG A 30 3.17 9.97 -3.05
C ARG A 30 1.77 9.97 -2.46
N ILE A 31 1.04 8.90 -2.75
CA ILE A 31 -0.13 8.49 -1.98
C ILE A 31 0.17 7.17 -1.26
N GLU A 32 -0.51 6.93 -0.16
CA GLU A 32 -0.53 5.63 0.52
C GLU A 32 -1.96 5.10 0.54
N LEU A 33 -2.17 3.93 -0.07
CA LEU A 33 -3.49 3.33 -0.21
C LEU A 33 -3.93 2.66 1.09
N TYR A 34 -5.14 3.01 1.54
CA TYR A 34 -5.81 2.34 2.66
C TYR A 34 -6.35 0.98 2.24
N THR A 35 -5.67 -0.09 2.69
CA THR A 35 -5.88 -1.46 2.22
C THR A 35 -6.78 -2.34 3.08
N GLU A 36 -7.46 -1.81 4.11
CA GLU A 36 -8.38 -2.59 4.97
C GLU A 36 -9.48 -3.30 4.17
N ALA A 37 -10.16 -2.57 3.28
CA ALA A 37 -11.24 -3.13 2.46
C ALA A 37 -10.74 -4.27 1.56
N PHE A 38 -9.54 -4.14 0.99
CA PHE A 38 -8.87 -5.22 0.27
C PHE A 38 -8.59 -6.42 1.18
N ALA A 39 -7.95 -6.21 2.33
CA ALA A 39 -7.55 -7.28 3.24
C ALA A 39 -8.77 -8.10 3.71
N HIS A 40 -9.86 -7.41 4.06
CA HIS A 40 -11.12 -8.05 4.44
C HIS A 40 -11.73 -8.86 3.28
N GLN A 41 -11.84 -8.28 2.09
CA GLN A 41 -12.41 -9.00 0.92
C GLN A 41 -11.55 -10.19 0.50
N TYR A 42 -10.23 -10.07 0.55
CA TYR A 42 -9.31 -11.17 0.27
C TYR A 42 -9.50 -12.32 1.27
N GLY A 43 -9.67 -12.01 2.57
CA GLY A 43 -9.98 -13.01 3.60
C GLY A 43 -11.30 -13.75 3.38
N LEU A 44 -12.27 -13.11 2.71
CA LEU A 44 -13.53 -13.74 2.29
C LEU A 44 -13.40 -14.53 0.96
N GLY A 45 -12.21 -14.61 0.37
CA GLY A 45 -11.95 -15.25 -0.92
C GLY A 45 -12.31 -14.41 -2.14
N ASN A 46 -12.65 -13.13 -1.95
CA ASN A 46 -12.96 -12.21 -3.04
C ASN A 46 -11.70 -11.51 -3.58
N LEU A 47 -11.07 -12.13 -4.58
CA LEU A 47 -9.88 -11.59 -5.25
C LEU A 47 -10.16 -10.30 -6.05
N LYS A 48 -11.42 -10.01 -6.41
CA LYS A 48 -11.80 -8.78 -7.13
C LYS A 48 -11.82 -7.54 -6.22
N GLY A 49 -11.66 -7.72 -4.91
CA GLY A 49 -11.52 -6.59 -3.97
C GLY A 49 -10.34 -5.67 -4.28
N ILE A 50 -9.39 -6.12 -5.13
CA ILE A 50 -8.23 -5.33 -5.55
C ILE A 50 -8.52 -4.34 -6.68
N ASP A 51 -9.62 -4.49 -7.43
CA ASP A 51 -9.90 -3.70 -8.64
C ASP A 51 -9.86 -2.17 -8.42
N PRO A 52 -10.42 -1.62 -7.31
CA PRO A 52 -10.32 -0.18 -7.04
C PRO A 52 -8.87 0.29 -6.87
N TYR A 53 -8.04 -0.54 -6.24
CA TYR A 53 -6.62 -0.24 -5.97
C TYR A 53 -5.80 -0.22 -7.25
N VAL A 54 -6.05 -1.15 -8.18
CA VAL A 54 -5.40 -1.18 -9.50
C VAL A 54 -5.72 0.11 -10.27
N LYS A 55 -7.00 0.49 -10.35
CA LYS A 55 -7.42 1.72 -11.07
C LYS A 55 -6.81 2.98 -10.46
N THR A 56 -6.77 3.06 -9.14
CA THR A 56 -6.13 4.17 -8.43
C THR A 56 -4.62 4.20 -8.68
N ALA A 57 -3.96 3.06 -8.68
CA ALA A 57 -2.54 2.95 -8.97
C ALA A 57 -2.21 3.39 -10.41
N GLU A 58 -3.01 2.97 -11.39
CA GLU A 58 -2.89 3.43 -12.77
C GLU A 58 -3.03 4.95 -12.85
N LEU A 59 -4.06 5.54 -12.25
CA LEU A 59 -4.25 6.99 -12.26
C LEU A 59 -3.09 7.73 -11.56
N ALA A 60 -2.63 7.24 -10.41
CA ALA A 60 -1.50 7.82 -9.70
C ALA A 60 -0.23 7.83 -10.57
N ALA A 61 0.04 6.74 -11.30
CA ALA A 61 1.16 6.68 -12.25
C ALA A 61 1.01 7.70 -13.38
N HIS A 62 -0.19 7.85 -13.98
CA HIS A 62 -0.45 8.87 -15.01
C HIS A 62 -0.27 10.30 -14.49
N LEU A 63 -0.58 10.54 -13.22
CA LEU A 63 -0.39 11.84 -12.55
C LEU A 63 1.03 12.04 -12.00
N GLY A 64 1.93 11.06 -12.17
CA GLY A 64 3.31 11.11 -11.68
C GLY A 64 3.42 11.08 -10.14
N LEU A 65 2.47 10.44 -9.47
CA LEU A 65 2.51 10.18 -8.02
C LEU A 65 3.12 8.80 -7.76
N GLY A 66 4.00 8.71 -6.76
CA GLY A 66 4.45 7.40 -6.26
C GLY A 66 3.37 6.72 -5.41
N ILE A 67 3.39 5.39 -5.37
CA ILE A 67 2.37 4.60 -4.66
C ILE A 67 3.02 3.83 -3.51
N ASN A 68 2.48 4.07 -2.32
CA ASN A 68 2.68 3.26 -1.13
C ASN A 68 1.37 2.53 -0.78
N ALA A 69 1.43 1.51 0.08
CA ALA A 69 0.28 0.85 0.70
C ALA A 69 0.66 0.27 2.07
N GLY A 70 -0.21 -0.46 2.77
CA GLY A 70 0.26 -1.23 3.93
C GLY A 70 -0.77 -1.65 4.98
N HIS A 71 -1.85 -0.91 5.14
CA HIS A 71 -2.86 -1.17 6.18
C HIS A 71 -3.48 -2.58 6.03
N ASP A 72 -3.41 -3.41 7.09
CA ASP A 72 -3.86 -4.81 7.09
C ASP A 72 -3.28 -5.72 5.99
N LEU A 73 -2.15 -5.32 5.40
CA LEU A 73 -1.35 -6.27 4.64
C LEU A 73 -0.62 -7.21 5.61
N SER A 74 -0.66 -8.50 5.30
CA SER A 74 -0.07 -9.59 6.08
C SER A 74 0.78 -10.51 5.20
N LEU A 75 1.45 -11.51 5.79
CA LEU A 75 2.14 -12.54 5.01
C LEU A 75 1.20 -13.30 4.05
N ASP A 76 -0.09 -13.35 4.33
CA ASP A 76 -1.05 -14.12 3.53
C ASP A 76 -1.50 -13.38 2.26
N ASN A 77 -1.64 -12.05 2.31
CA ASN A 77 -2.26 -11.27 1.24
C ASN A 77 -1.28 -10.37 0.47
N ILE A 78 -0.09 -10.08 1.03
CA ILE A 78 0.78 -9.04 0.50
C ILE A 78 1.36 -9.37 -0.88
N ARG A 79 1.66 -10.65 -1.15
CA ARG A 79 2.17 -11.08 -2.46
C ARG A 79 1.12 -10.78 -3.54
N PHE A 80 -0.13 -11.19 -3.30
CA PHE A 80 -1.22 -10.95 -4.24
C PHE A 80 -1.39 -9.44 -4.48
N PHE A 81 -1.33 -8.62 -3.43
CA PHE A 81 -1.40 -7.18 -3.58
C PHE A 81 -0.24 -6.64 -4.45
N LYS A 82 1.01 -7.01 -4.14
CA LYS A 82 2.20 -6.55 -4.87
C LYS A 82 2.18 -6.94 -6.35
N GLU A 83 1.74 -8.15 -6.68
CA GLU A 83 1.69 -8.67 -8.06
C GLU A 83 0.66 -7.92 -8.93
N ASN A 84 -0.38 -7.36 -8.32
CA ASN A 84 -1.48 -6.71 -9.05
C ASN A 84 -1.38 -5.17 -9.06
N ILE A 85 -0.66 -4.54 -8.13
CA ILE A 85 -0.57 -3.08 -8.06
C ILE A 85 0.61 -2.54 -8.88
N PRO A 86 0.34 -1.90 -10.03
CA PRO A 86 1.40 -1.33 -10.85
C PRO A 86 2.09 -0.18 -10.13
N GLY A 87 3.42 -0.13 -10.20
CA GLY A 87 4.20 0.99 -9.65
C GLY A 87 4.22 1.06 -8.11
N LEU A 88 3.85 0.00 -7.38
CA LEU A 88 3.98 -0.05 -5.93
C LEU A 88 5.46 0.07 -5.51
N LEU A 89 5.79 1.16 -4.82
CA LEU A 89 7.15 1.51 -4.41
C LEU A 89 7.51 1.03 -3.01
N GLU A 90 6.55 1.01 -2.09
CA GLU A 90 6.79 0.79 -0.66
C GLU A 90 5.52 0.27 0.01
N VAL A 91 5.69 -0.51 1.09
CA VAL A 91 4.59 -0.93 1.96
C VAL A 91 4.93 -0.66 3.42
N SER A 92 3.97 -0.11 4.16
CA SER A 92 4.08 0.27 5.58
C SER A 92 3.29 -0.71 6.44
N ILE A 93 3.95 -1.70 7.04
CA ILE A 93 3.30 -2.80 7.77
C ILE A 93 3.64 -2.72 9.25
N GLY A 94 2.60 -2.69 10.09
CA GLY A 94 2.74 -2.60 11.55
C GLY A 94 2.18 -3.82 12.27
N HIS A 95 0.87 -3.84 12.48
CA HIS A 95 0.20 -4.83 13.35
C HIS A 95 0.48 -6.28 12.94
N ALA A 96 0.24 -6.65 11.67
CA ALA A 96 0.44 -8.01 11.19
C ALA A 96 1.89 -8.48 11.39
N LEU A 97 2.86 -7.64 11.03
CA LEU A 97 4.29 -7.92 11.19
C LEU A 97 4.62 -8.22 12.66
N ILE A 98 4.16 -7.38 13.60
CA ILE A 98 4.43 -7.61 15.04
C ILE A 98 3.73 -8.89 15.53
N SER A 99 2.46 -9.09 15.17
CA SER A 99 1.68 -10.26 15.58
C SER A 99 2.30 -11.57 15.10
N GLU A 100 2.73 -11.65 13.85
CA GLU A 100 3.43 -12.82 13.28
C GLU A 100 4.82 -13.01 13.93
N SER A 101 5.50 -11.90 14.26
CA SER A 101 6.82 -11.92 14.90
C SER A 101 6.80 -12.52 16.30
N LEU A 102 5.66 -12.46 17.02
CA LEU A 102 5.51 -13.10 18.33
C LEU A 102 5.72 -14.61 18.28
N TYR A 103 5.44 -15.24 17.12
CA TYR A 103 5.55 -16.69 16.94
C TYR A 103 6.79 -17.08 16.13
N LEU A 104 7.16 -16.28 15.14
CA LEU A 104 8.17 -16.64 14.14
C LEU A 104 9.51 -15.92 14.32
N GLY A 105 9.57 -14.92 15.21
CA GLY A 105 10.71 -14.04 15.41
C GLY A 105 10.78 -12.92 14.37
N ILE A 106 11.09 -11.69 14.83
CA ILE A 106 11.03 -10.48 13.98
C ILE A 106 11.98 -10.52 12.78
N GLU A 107 13.19 -11.06 12.95
CA GLU A 107 14.17 -11.17 11.87
C GLU A 107 13.64 -12.05 10.74
N ASN A 108 13.05 -13.19 11.08
CA ASN A 108 12.48 -14.13 10.13
C ASN A 108 11.28 -13.51 9.40
N VAL A 109 10.34 -12.92 10.14
CA VAL A 109 9.14 -12.29 9.56
C VAL A 109 9.51 -11.16 8.59
N VAL A 110 10.46 -10.30 8.94
CA VAL A 110 10.96 -9.25 8.02
C VAL A 110 11.48 -9.87 6.72
N GLN A 111 12.27 -10.94 6.78
CA GLN A 111 12.76 -11.63 5.57
C GLN A 111 11.62 -12.27 4.75
N MET A 112 10.60 -12.82 5.41
CA MET A 112 9.43 -13.38 4.74
C MET A 112 8.64 -12.31 3.97
N TYR A 113 8.42 -11.13 4.56
CA TYR A 113 7.79 -10.00 3.86
C TYR A 113 8.63 -9.54 2.67
N LEU A 114 9.93 -9.31 2.87
CA LEU A 114 10.84 -8.94 1.78
C LEU A 114 10.83 -9.98 0.65
N GLY A 115 10.78 -11.28 0.99
CA GLY A 115 10.67 -12.37 0.01
C GLY A 115 9.36 -12.40 -0.77
N LYS A 116 8.26 -11.89 -0.20
CA LYS A 116 6.95 -11.76 -0.87
C LYS A 116 6.83 -10.50 -1.73
N LEU A 117 7.73 -9.53 -1.55
CA LEU A 117 7.75 -8.24 -2.27
C LEU A 117 8.76 -8.17 -3.42
N LYS A 118 9.66 -9.15 -3.51
CA LYS A 118 10.56 -9.37 -4.65
C LYS A 118 9.77 -9.84 -5.86
#